data_AF-A0A955HVX6-F1
#
_entry.id   AF-A0A955HVX6-F1
#
_cell.length_a   1.000
_cell.length_b   1.000
_cell.length_c   1.000
_cell.angle_alpha   90.00
_cell.angle_beta   90.00
_cell.angle_gamma   90.00
#
_symmetry.space_group_name_H-M   'P 1'
#
loop_
_entity.id
_entity.type
_entity.pdbx_description
1 polymer ?
#
loop_
_entity_poly.entity_id
_entity_poly.type
_entity_poly.pdbx_seq_one_letter_code
_entity_poly.pdbx_strand_id
1 'polypeptide(L)'
;MQHDDKPPREIDDTAGSAAEDRFEEILKRVKTAGAEIIKDEEAPLYTDIGMDQYEIGYERVVEFNMGGMDFQIVRQVIEVRIIGEGMKKSLQDLERPKVDLKLKRKPDTSSQWVVVDLEDMF
;
A
#
# COMPACT_ATOMS: atom_id res chain seq x y z
N MET A 1 -43.48 1.49 -17.32
CA MET A 1 -42.02 1.41 -17.28
C MET A 1 -41.62 1.84 -15.87
N GLN A 2 -41.27 0.90 -15.01
CA GLN A 2 -40.84 1.21 -13.65
C GLN A 2 -39.34 1.52 -13.72
N HIS A 3 -38.98 2.76 -13.41
CA HIS A 3 -37.60 3.12 -13.08
C HIS A 3 -37.36 2.65 -11.64
N ASP A 4 -36.62 1.55 -11.49
CA ASP A 4 -36.01 1.18 -10.21
C ASP A 4 -34.90 2.20 -9.90
N ASP A 5 -35.30 3.32 -9.31
CA ASP A 5 -34.40 4.26 -8.65
C ASP A 5 -33.96 3.62 -7.33
N LYS A 6 -32.96 2.72 -7.41
CA LYS A 6 -32.27 2.24 -6.21
C LYS A 6 -31.43 3.41 -5.71
N PRO A 7 -31.56 3.82 -4.43
CA PRO A 7 -30.68 4.84 -3.88
C PRO A 7 -29.23 4.38 -4.08
N PRO A 8 -28.30 5.29 -4.42
CA PRO A 8 -26.89 4.93 -4.50
C PRO A 8 -26.55 4.32 -3.15
N ARG A 9 -26.07 3.07 -3.18
CA ARG A 9 -25.55 2.45 -1.97
C ARG A 9 -24.43 3.37 -1.50
N GLU A 10 -24.59 4.00 -0.34
CA GLU A 10 -23.45 4.52 0.42
C GLU A 10 -22.56 3.30 0.69
N ILE A 11 -21.62 3.04 -0.20
CA ILE A 11 -20.56 2.07 0.04
C ILE A 11 -19.40 2.90 0.60
N ASP A 12 -19.56 3.22 1.87
CA ASP A 12 -18.55 3.26 2.93
C ASP A 12 -17.11 3.69 2.55
N ASP A 13 -16.70 4.85 3.08
CA ASP A 13 -15.29 5.26 3.29
C ASP A 13 -14.49 4.23 4.13
N THR A 14 -15.17 3.27 4.75
CA THR A 14 -14.64 2.24 5.65
C THR A 14 -13.65 1.28 4.99
N ALA A 15 -13.64 1.11 3.67
CA ALA A 15 -12.70 0.18 3.02
C ALA A 15 -11.25 0.72 2.95
N GLY A 16 -11.08 2.02 2.72
CA GLY A 16 -9.77 2.69 2.76
C GLY A 16 -9.26 2.79 4.20
N SER A 17 -10.15 3.18 5.12
CA SER A 17 -9.89 3.20 6.57
C SER A 17 -9.43 1.84 7.08
N ALA A 18 -10.12 0.75 6.73
CA ALA A 18 -9.78 -0.59 7.22
C ALA A 18 -8.38 -1.09 6.80
N ALA A 19 -7.84 -0.61 5.67
CA ALA A 19 -6.50 -0.99 5.23
C ALA A 19 -5.41 -0.16 5.94
N GLU A 20 -5.70 1.10 6.27
CA GLU A 20 -4.85 1.94 7.12
C GLU A 20 -4.81 1.43 8.56
N ASP A 21 -5.98 1.08 9.11
CA ASP A 21 -6.13 0.47 10.42
C ASP A 21 -5.33 -0.84 10.54
N ARG A 22 -5.34 -1.67 9.49
CA ARG A 22 -4.54 -2.91 9.43
C ARG A 22 -3.05 -2.64 9.41
N PHE A 23 -2.59 -1.64 8.66
CA PHE A 23 -1.17 -1.30 8.60
C PHE A 23 -0.66 -0.84 9.96
N GLU A 24 -1.37 0.08 10.60
CA GLU A 24 -1.04 0.57 11.95
C GLU A 24 -1.14 -0.55 13.00
N GLU A 25 -2.11 -1.46 12.87
CA GLU A 25 -2.21 -2.63 13.73
C GLU A 25 -1.00 -3.57 13.59
N ILE A 26 -0.54 -3.83 12.37
CA ILE A 26 0.66 -4.63 12.14
C ILE A 26 1.88 -3.95 12.78
N LEU A 27 2.07 -2.65 12.56
CA LEU A 27 3.17 -1.89 13.16
C LEU A 27 3.12 -1.95 14.69
N LYS A 28 1.92 -1.84 15.28
CA LYS A 28 1.74 -1.94 16.73
C LYS A 28 2.09 -3.33 17.25
N ARG A 29 1.68 -4.40 16.55
CA ARG A 29 2.00 -5.79 16.92
C ARG A 29 3.51 -6.03 16.85
N VAL A 30 4.16 -5.56 15.79
CA VAL A 30 5.62 -5.62 15.59
C VAL A 30 6.37 -4.93 16.72
N LYS A 31 5.97 -3.69 17.09
CA LYS A 31 6.55 -2.99 18.25
C LYS A 31 6.36 -3.75 19.56
N THR A 32 5.16 -4.31 19.77
CA THR A 32 4.84 -5.07 20.99
C THR A 32 5.65 -6.36 21.09
N ALA A 33 6.01 -6.97 19.95
CA ALA A 33 6.89 -8.13 19.88
C ALA A 33 8.37 -7.79 20.18
N GLY A 34 8.70 -6.51 20.42
CA GLY A 34 10.04 -6.06 20.77
C GLY A 34 10.90 -5.65 19.57
N ALA A 35 10.28 -5.43 18.40
CA ALA A 35 11.01 -4.91 17.25
C ALA A 35 11.32 -3.41 17.39
N GLU A 36 12.52 -3.02 16.97
CA GLU A 36 12.98 -1.63 16.91
C GLU A 36 12.76 -1.08 15.50
N ILE A 37 12.08 0.06 15.38
CA ILE A 37 11.96 0.75 14.08
C ILE A 37 13.29 1.42 13.74
N ILE A 38 13.87 1.01 12.62
CA ILE A 38 15.11 1.56 12.06
C ILE A 38 14.78 2.72 11.12
N LYS A 39 13.66 2.62 10.39
CA LYS A 39 13.27 3.56 9.34
C LYS A 39 11.76 3.64 9.21
N ASP A 40 11.23 4.84 9.00
CA ASP A 40 9.82 5.10 8.66
C ASP A 40 9.80 6.29 7.70
N GLU A 41 9.57 6.02 6.42
CA GLU A 41 9.55 7.03 5.36
C GLU A 41 8.29 6.92 4.53
N GLU A 42 7.75 8.07 4.14
CA GLU A 42 6.64 8.18 3.20
C GLU A 42 7.08 9.01 1.99
N ALA A 43 6.74 8.54 0.79
CA ALA A 43 7.11 9.17 -0.46
C ALA A 43 5.98 9.08 -1.50
N PRO A 44 5.82 10.08 -2.37
CA PRO A 44 4.84 10.03 -3.46
C PRO A 44 5.21 8.96 -4.50
N LEU A 45 4.19 8.30 -5.05
CA LEU A 45 4.28 7.36 -6.16
C LEU A 45 3.96 8.08 -7.46
N TYR A 46 4.75 7.82 -8.49
CA TYR A 46 4.59 8.44 -9.80
C TYR A 46 4.39 7.41 -10.91
N THR A 47 3.72 7.85 -11.97
CA THR A 47 3.63 7.12 -13.23
C THR A 47 3.82 8.04 -14.41
N ASP A 48 4.37 7.50 -15.50
CA ASP A 48 4.61 8.26 -16.73
C ASP A 48 3.43 8.08 -17.69
N ILE A 49 2.88 9.21 -18.14
CA ILE A 49 1.84 9.26 -19.18
C ILE A 49 2.34 10.17 -20.29
N GLY A 50 2.73 9.56 -21.41
CA GLY A 50 3.34 10.29 -22.52
C GLY A 50 4.74 10.78 -22.16
N MET A 51 4.93 12.10 -22.12
CA MET A 51 6.19 12.74 -21.71
C MET A 51 6.11 13.34 -20.29
N ASP A 52 4.94 13.26 -19.66
CA ASP A 52 4.66 13.86 -18.37
C ASP A 52 4.63 12.80 -17.27
N GLN A 53 5.07 13.19 -16.08
CA GLN A 53 5.03 12.36 -14.88
C GLN A 53 3.90 12.86 -13.98
N TYR A 54 3.10 11.93 -13.48
CA TYR A 54 1.97 12.23 -12.61
C TYR A 54 2.07 11.48 -11.30
N GLU A 55 1.76 12.16 -10.22
CA GLU A 55 1.58 11.53 -8.91
C GLU A 55 0.29 10.69 -8.93
N ILE A 56 0.37 9.46 -8.43
CA ILE A 56 -0.73 8.50 -8.45
C ILE A 56 -1.15 7.99 -7.07
N GLY A 57 -0.50 8.50 -6.03
CA GLY A 57 -0.68 8.10 -4.65
C GLY A 57 0.65 8.14 -3.91
N TYR A 58 0.82 7.30 -2.88
CA TYR A 58 2.00 7.33 -2.02
C TYR A 58 2.42 5.94 -1.53
N GLU A 59 3.67 5.83 -1.13
CA GLU A 59 4.27 4.65 -0.52
C GLU A 59 4.82 5.02 0.86
N ARG A 60 4.50 4.21 1.87
CA ARG A 60 5.14 4.25 3.18
C ARG A 60 5.95 2.99 3.41
N VAL A 61 7.21 3.15 3.77
CA VAL A 61 8.17 2.07 4.02
C VAL A 61 8.61 2.14 5.48
N VAL A 62 8.35 1.08 6.23
CA VAL A 62 8.79 0.94 7.62
C VAL A 62 9.74 -0.23 7.73
N GLU A 63 10.98 0.02 8.15
CA GLU A 63 11.98 -1.01 8.43
C GLU A 63 12.16 -1.18 9.93
N PHE A 64 12.26 -2.42 10.36
CA PHE A 64 12.44 -2.76 11.77
C PHE A 64 13.38 -3.95 11.97
N ASN A 65 14.16 -3.90 13.05
CA ASN A 65 15.00 -4.99 13.49
C ASN A 65 14.28 -5.76 14.60
N MET A 66 14.28 -7.08 14.51
CA MET A 66 13.77 -7.96 15.57
C MET A 66 14.80 -9.05 15.85
N GLY A 67 15.57 -8.87 16.92
CA GLY A 67 16.52 -9.88 17.40
C GLY A 67 17.62 -10.21 16.38
N GLY A 68 18.10 -9.22 15.62
CA GLY A 68 19.15 -9.41 14.61
C GLY A 68 18.63 -9.73 13.21
N MET A 69 17.31 -9.87 13.02
CA MET A 69 16.68 -10.00 11.71
C MET A 69 16.05 -8.68 11.28
N ASP A 70 16.35 -8.23 10.06
CA ASP A 70 15.73 -7.02 9.48
C ASP A 70 14.47 -7.37 8.67
N PHE A 71 13.42 -6.59 8.89
CA PHE A 71 12.15 -6.66 8.20
C PHE A 71 11.77 -5.30 7.63
N GLN A 72 10.96 -5.30 6.59
CA GLN A 72 10.43 -4.12 5.93
C GLN A 72 8.95 -4.36 5.62
N ILE A 73 8.07 -3.47 6.09
CA ILE A 73 6.68 -3.41 5.62
C ILE A 73 6.57 -2.23 4.67
N VAL A 74 6.05 -2.49 3.48
CA VAL A 74 5.76 -1.51 2.45
C VAL A 74 4.25 -1.43 2.28
N ARG A 75 3.70 -0.22 2.39
CA ARG A 75 2.32 0.09 2.04
C ARG A 75 2.32 1.01 0.84
N GLN A 76 1.65 0.60 -0.24
CA GLN A 76 1.39 1.45 -1.38
C GLN A 76 -0.09 1.77 -1.42
N VAL A 77 -0.42 3.04 -1.56
CA VAL A 77 -1.78 3.52 -1.79
C VAL A 77 -1.81 4.14 -3.17
N ILE A 78 -2.67 3.61 -4.03
CA ILE A 78 -2.88 4.11 -5.38
C ILE A 78 -4.28 4.71 -5.42
N GLU A 79 -4.39 5.98 -5.76
CA GLU A 79 -5.65 6.74 -5.74
C GLU A 79 -6.23 6.90 -7.14
N VAL A 80 -5.43 6.71 -8.18
CA VAL A 80 -5.82 6.90 -9.57
C VAL A 80 -5.46 5.68 -10.41
N ARG A 81 -6.17 5.50 -11.53
CA ARG A 81 -5.81 4.52 -12.57
C ARG A 81 -5.59 5.20 -13.91
N ILE A 82 -4.72 4.61 -14.72
CA ILE A 82 -4.54 5.01 -16.11
C ILE A 82 -5.65 4.37 -16.94
N ILE A 83 -6.36 5.17 -17.72
CA ILE A 83 -7.36 4.72 -18.70
C ILE A 83 -6.97 5.17 -20.11
N GLY A 84 -7.48 4.47 -21.13
CA GLY A 84 -7.21 4.75 -22.53
C GLY A 84 -6.04 3.96 -23.13
N GLU A 85 -5.87 4.09 -24.45
CA GLU A 85 -4.88 3.33 -25.24
C GLU A 85 -3.98 4.23 -26.07
N GLY A 86 -2.74 3.80 -26.31
CA GLY A 86 -1.77 4.53 -27.12
C GLY A 86 -1.46 5.93 -26.56
N MET A 87 -1.62 6.95 -27.41
CA MET A 87 -1.38 8.36 -27.05
C MET A 87 -2.56 9.05 -26.35
N LYS A 88 -3.67 8.35 -26.10
CA LYS A 88 -4.88 8.91 -25.45
C LYS A 88 -5.06 8.39 -24.01
N LYS A 89 -3.95 8.25 -23.29
CA LYS A 89 -3.98 7.87 -21.88
C LYS A 89 -4.36 9.07 -21.01
N SER A 90 -5.16 8.83 -19.97
CA SER A 90 -5.49 9.83 -18.95
C SER A 90 -5.54 9.18 -17.58
N LEU A 91 -5.45 10.01 -16.53
CA LEU A 91 -5.74 9.58 -15.17
C LEU A 91 -7.25 9.65 -14.92
N GLN A 92 -7.72 8.69 -14.14
CA GLN A 92 -9.05 8.68 -13.57
C GLN A 92 -8.93 8.29 -12.10
N ASP A 93 -9.51 9.11 -11.24
CA ASP A 93 -9.58 8.82 -9.81
C ASP A 93 -10.32 7.50 -9.59
N LEU A 94 -9.77 6.67 -8.71
CA LEU A 94 -10.45 5.50 -8.24
C LEU A 94 -11.55 5.91 -7.28
N GLU A 95 -12.71 5.27 -7.39
CA GLU A 95 -13.78 5.43 -6.39
C GLU A 95 -13.31 5.08 -4.98
N ARG A 96 -12.28 4.21 -4.88
CA ARG A 96 -11.60 3.83 -3.64
C ARG A 96 -10.12 3.63 -3.88
N PRO A 97 -9.24 4.11 -3.00
CA PRO A 97 -7.81 3.84 -3.12
C PRO A 97 -7.53 2.34 -3.10
N LYS A 98 -6.66 1.89 -4.00
CA LYS A 98 -6.13 0.54 -3.98
C LYS A 98 -4.94 0.52 -3.02
N VAL A 99 -5.05 -0.26 -1.96
CA VAL A 99 -3.99 -0.44 -0.97
C VAL A 99 -3.31 -1.79 -1.20
N ASP A 100 -1.99 -1.77 -1.34
CA ASP A 100 -1.13 -2.95 -1.43
C ASP A 100 -0.19 -2.98 -0.22
N LEU A 101 -0.12 -4.12 0.46
CA LEU A 101 0.73 -4.34 1.63
C LEU A 101 1.71 -5.46 1.31
N LYS A 102 3.00 -5.19 1.48
CA LYS A 102 4.07 -6.16 1.29
C LYS A 102 4.96 -6.20 2.52
N LEU A 103 5.17 -7.40 3.05
CA LEU A 103 6.19 -7.65 4.03
C LEU A 103 7.42 -8.23 3.32
N LYS A 104 8.59 -7.74 3.68
CA LYS A 104 9.87 -8.26 3.23
C LYS A 104 10.76 -8.55 4.41
N ARG A 105 11.61 -9.56 4.26
CA ARG A 105 12.67 -9.90 5.19
C ARG A 105 14.01 -9.82 4.48
N LYS A 106 15.03 -9.39 5.20
CA LYS A 106 16.42 -9.48 4.74
C LYS A 106 17.04 -10.75 5.32
N PRO A 107 17.40 -11.74 4.49
CA PRO A 107 18.09 -12.93 4.97
C PRO A 107 19.51 -12.59 5.44
N ASP A 108 20.00 -13.25 6.48
CA ASP A 108 21.37 -13.05 6.99
C ASP A 108 22.46 -13.38 5.93
N THR A 109 22.08 -14.14 4.91
CA THR A 109 22.94 -14.57 3.81
C THR A 109 22.93 -13.62 2.62
N SER A 110 22.11 -12.57 2.62
CA SER A 110 21.91 -11.69 1.46
C SER A 110 21.69 -10.24 1.86
N SER A 111 22.14 -9.32 1.00
CA SER A 111 21.80 -7.89 1.11
C SER A 111 20.43 -7.55 0.52
N GLN A 112 19.76 -8.52 -0.11
CA GLN A 112 18.49 -8.31 -0.81
C GLN A 112 17.28 -8.57 0.09
N TRP A 113 16.26 -7.73 -0.07
CA TRP A 113 14.95 -7.91 0.55
C TRP A 113 14.14 -8.95 -0.22
N VAL A 114 13.58 -9.93 0.49
CA VAL A 114 12.74 -10.99 -0.07
C VAL A 114 11.33 -10.80 0.45
N VAL A 115 10.34 -10.78 -0.46
CA VAL A 115 8.92 -10.74 -0.08
C VAL A 115 8.58 -12.02 0.66
N VAL A 116 7.93 -11.88 1.80
CA VAL A 116 7.45 -13.01 2.61
C VAL A 116 5.95 -12.83 2.84
N ASP A 117 5.22 -13.94 2.85
CA ASP A 117 3.80 -13.90 3.19
C ASP A 117 3.63 -13.57 4.67
N LEU A 118 2.69 -12.68 4.97
CA LEU A 118 2.35 -12.28 6.35
C LEU A 118 1.85 -13.47 7.19
N GLU A 119 1.26 -14.48 6.53
CA GLU A 119 0.77 -15.70 7.19
C GLU A 119 1.91 -16.63 7.62
N ASP A 120 3.06 -16.62 6.93
CA ASP A 120 4.22 -17.48 7.24
C ASP A 120 5.01 -17.02 8.47
N MET A 121 4.61 -15.90 9.11
CA MET A 121 5.24 -15.38 10.32
C MET A 121 4.55 -15.79 11.63
N PHE A 122 3.35 -16.36 11.57
CA PHE A 122 2.56 -16.78 12.73
C PHE A 122 2.31 -18.31 12.75
#